data_AF-A0A9D3U5K8-F1
#
_entry.id   AF-A0A9D3U5K8-F1
#
_cell.length_a   1.000
_cell.length_b   1.000
_cell.length_c   1.000
_cell.angle_alpha   90.00
_cell.angle_beta   90.00
_cell.angle_gamma   90.00
#
_symmetry.space_group_name_H-M   'P 1'
#
loop_
_entity.id
_entity.type
_entity.pdbx_description
1 polymer ?
#
loop_
_entity_poly.entity_id
_entity_poly.type
_entity_poly.pdbx_seq_one_letter_code
_entity_poly.pdbx_strand_id
1 'polypeptide(L)'
;MLAYCFPLIIQLSNYKSRIIRDIGLLVASTFAGAIGFWPLRRTQLWLEKLGAIEPFYGNLATCWSNIKEDEALERYKLITGNTIEFPEFQVYGKMNPEDSWLAASPDGLVNRFVYGLPPGGVLEIKCPYIDGKMSEAFPWKRIPLYIFSLQT
;
A
#
# COMPACT_ATOMS: atom_id res chain seq x y z
N MET A 1 -17.18 4.69 -1.43
CA MET A 1 -15.73 4.59 -1.19
C MET A 1 -15.55 3.69 0.02
N LEU A 2 -15.04 2.46 -0.18
CA LEU A 2 -14.88 1.46 0.89
C LEU A 2 -13.38 1.22 1.06
N ALA A 3 -12.87 1.34 2.29
CA ALA A 3 -11.57 0.79 2.62
C ALA A 3 -11.75 -0.71 2.88
N TYR A 4 -10.83 -1.50 2.34
CA TYR A 4 -10.88 -2.95 2.47
C TYR A 4 -9.93 -3.36 3.60
N CYS A 5 -10.39 -4.21 4.51
CA CYS A 5 -9.52 -4.91 5.44
C CYS A 5 -9.14 -6.24 4.78
N PHE A 6 -8.00 -6.29 4.09
CA PHE A 6 -7.46 -7.54 3.55
C PHE A 6 -6.42 -8.11 4.52
N PRO A 7 -6.37 -9.44 4.73
CA PRO A 7 -5.15 -10.09 5.13
C PRO A 7 -4.18 -10.04 3.95
N LEU A 8 -3.12 -9.22 4.06
CA LEU A 8 -1.97 -9.13 3.17
C LEU A 8 -2.25 -8.85 1.67
N ILE A 9 -2.38 -7.56 1.32
CA ILE A 9 -1.80 -7.02 0.07
C ILE A 9 -1.24 -5.64 0.43
N ILE A 10 0.08 -5.53 0.47
CA ILE A 10 0.78 -4.31 0.89
C ILE A 10 1.02 -3.44 -0.34
N GLN A 11 0.38 -2.27 -0.41
CA GLN A 11 0.86 -1.15 -1.22
C GLN A 11 0.99 0.04 -0.25
N LEU A 12 1.48 1.19 -0.70
CA LEU A 12 1.49 2.41 0.10
C LEU A 12 0.99 3.53 -0.79
N SER A 13 0.33 4.50 -0.18
CA SER A 13 0.26 5.84 -0.74
C SER A 13 1.65 6.48 -0.69
N ASN A 14 2.03 7.18 -1.77
CA ASN A 14 3.38 7.71 -1.94
C ASN A 14 3.69 8.91 -1.01
N TYR A 15 2.76 9.34 -0.16
CA TYR A 15 2.98 10.52 0.68
C TYR A 15 3.92 10.25 1.86
N LYS A 16 3.81 9.10 2.54
CA LYS A 16 4.69 8.75 3.68
C LYS A 16 6.06 8.20 3.27
N SER A 17 6.19 7.67 2.05
CA SER A 17 7.48 7.23 1.48
C SER A 17 8.35 8.37 0.95
N ARG A 18 7.80 9.59 0.79
CA ARG A 18 8.54 10.77 0.28
C ARG A 18 9.68 11.23 1.18
N ILE A 19 9.68 10.87 2.47
CA ILE A 19 10.71 11.28 3.44
C ILE A 19 11.79 10.20 3.64
N ILE A 20 11.55 8.95 3.21
CA ILE A 20 12.48 7.83 3.43
C ILE A 20 12.89 7.28 2.07
N ARG A 21 13.67 8.07 1.34
CA ARG A 21 14.43 7.61 0.17
C ARG A 21 15.79 7.09 0.65
N ASP A 22 15.76 6.07 1.50
CA ASP A 22 16.99 5.32 1.75
C ASP A 22 17.20 4.39 0.54
N ILE A 23 18.32 4.57 -0.15
CA ILE A 23 18.61 3.92 -1.43
C ILE A 23 18.55 2.38 -1.28
N GLY A 24 18.82 1.86 -0.09
CA GLY A 24 18.80 0.41 0.20
C GLY A 24 17.43 -0.23 0.47
N LEU A 25 16.38 0.53 0.78
CA LEU A 25 15.11 -0.06 1.24
C LEU A 25 14.14 -0.40 0.09
N LEU A 26 13.75 -1.66 -0.05
CA LEU A 26 12.62 -2.07 -0.85
C LEU A 26 11.31 -1.86 -0.06
N VAL A 27 10.45 -0.98 -0.55
CA VAL A 27 9.17 -0.70 0.09
C VAL A 27 8.05 -1.54 -0.53
N ALA A 28 7.04 -1.86 0.26
CA ALA A 28 5.89 -2.66 -0.14
C ALA A 28 5.25 -2.28 -1.49
N SER A 29 5.04 -0.99 -1.75
CA SER A 29 4.46 -0.51 -3.02
C SER A 29 5.29 -0.85 -4.26
N THR A 30 6.59 -1.10 -4.07
CA THR A 30 7.53 -1.47 -5.14
C THR A 30 7.86 -2.96 -5.15
N PHE A 31 7.49 -3.70 -4.10
CA PHE A 31 7.82 -5.13 -3.95
C PHE A 31 7.33 -5.96 -5.13
N ALA A 32 6.08 -5.74 -5.54
CA ALA A 32 5.46 -6.44 -6.64
C ALA A 32 6.18 -6.16 -7.99
N GLY A 33 6.73 -4.95 -8.15
CA GLY A 33 7.62 -4.59 -9.25
C GLY A 33 8.98 -5.29 -9.18
N ALA A 34 9.58 -5.39 -7.98
CA ALA A 34 10.85 -6.08 -7.76
C ALA A 34 10.76 -7.57 -8.08
N ILE A 35 9.68 -8.24 -7.66
CA ILE A 35 9.47 -9.67 -7.97
C ILE A 35 9.05 -9.91 -9.43
N GLY A 36 8.77 -8.86 -10.21
CA GLY A 36 8.58 -8.96 -11.66
C GLY A 36 7.16 -9.29 -12.13
N PHE A 37 6.14 -8.98 -11.33
CA PHE A 37 4.73 -9.15 -11.74
C PHE A 37 4.31 -8.25 -12.92
N TRP A 38 5.08 -7.20 -13.21
CA TRP A 38 4.87 -6.33 -14.38
C TRP A 38 6.10 -6.36 -15.29
N PRO A 39 5.92 -6.51 -16.62
CA PRO A 39 7.02 -6.46 -17.57
C PRO A 39 7.86 -5.19 -17.38
N LEU A 40 9.19 -5.34 -17.44
CA LEU A 40 10.18 -4.25 -17.35
C LEU A 40 10.26 -3.51 -16.01
N ARG A 41 9.29 -3.66 -15.10
CA ARG A 41 9.28 -2.93 -13.82
C ARG A 41 10.40 -3.33 -12.88
N ARG A 42 10.85 -4.59 -12.90
CA ARG A 42 12.03 -5.04 -12.12
C ARG A 42 13.28 -4.29 -12.55
N THR A 43 13.58 -4.27 -13.85
CA THR A 43 14.77 -3.58 -14.40
C THR A 43 14.70 -2.08 -14.14
N GLN A 44 13.53 -1.48 -14.35
CA GLN A 44 13.32 -0.07 -14.07
C GLN A 44 13.59 0.25 -12.59
N LEU A 45 12.98 -0.48 -11.66
CA LEU A 45 13.16 -0.27 -10.23
C LEU A 45 14.64 -0.44 -9.81
N TRP A 46 15.34 -1.40 -10.39
CA TRP A 46 16.77 -1.59 -10.16
C TRP A 46 17.59 -0.37 -10.60
N LEU A 47 17.31 0.19 -11.79
CA LEU A 47 17.96 1.41 -12.27
C LEU A 47 17.62 2.64 -11.39
N GLU A 48 16.38 2.77 -10.94
CA GLU A 48 15.96 3.82 -9.99
C GLU A 48 16.76 3.71 -8.68
N LYS A 49 16.94 2.48 -8.18
CA LYS A 49 17.70 2.19 -6.95
C LYS A 49 19.19 2.39 -7.10
N LEU A 50 19.76 2.18 -8.29
CA LEU A 50 21.16 2.53 -8.57
C LEU A 50 21.38 4.05 -8.76
N GLY A 51 20.30 4.85 -8.81
CA GLY A 51 20.38 6.26 -9.17
C GLY A 51 20.73 6.49 -10.64
N ALA A 52 20.61 5.45 -11.49
CA ALA A 52 20.88 5.54 -12.92
C ALA A 52 19.72 6.24 -13.67
N ILE A 53 18.51 6.19 -13.12
CA ILE A 53 17.35 6.94 -13.59
C ILE A 53 16.61 7.58 -12.42
N GLU A 54 15.88 8.64 -12.71
CA GLU A 54 15.05 9.32 -11.72
C GLU A 54 13.89 8.43 -11.24
N PRO A 55 13.68 8.30 -9.91
CA PRO A 55 12.54 7.58 -9.37
C PRO A 55 11.19 8.21 -9.75
N PHE A 56 10.12 7.41 -9.68
CA PHE A 56 8.77 7.93 -9.87
C PHE A 56 8.38 8.97 -8.80
N TYR A 57 7.98 10.18 -9.23
CA TYR A 57 7.59 11.28 -8.33
C TYR A 57 6.08 11.39 -8.04
N GLY A 58 5.25 10.65 -8.78
CA GLY A 58 3.79 10.74 -8.71
C GLY A 58 3.16 11.12 -10.05
N ASN A 59 1.86 10.84 -10.16
CA ASN A 59 0.99 11.24 -11.26
C ASN A 59 -0.38 11.70 -10.71
N LEU A 60 -1.32 12.06 -11.58
CA LEU A 60 -2.67 12.47 -11.17
C LEU A 60 -3.37 11.42 -10.30
N ALA A 61 -3.18 10.13 -10.60
CA ALA A 61 -3.75 9.05 -9.78
C ALA A 61 -3.16 9.01 -8.36
N THR A 62 -1.85 9.26 -8.22
CA THR A 62 -1.18 9.35 -6.92
C THR A 62 -1.69 10.56 -6.14
N CYS A 63 -1.79 11.72 -6.78
CA CYS A 63 -2.31 12.94 -6.14
C CYS A 63 -3.76 12.76 -5.68
N TRP A 64 -4.61 12.19 -6.55
CA TRP A 64 -6.00 11.88 -6.22
C TRP A 64 -6.09 10.94 -5.02
N SER A 65 -5.26 9.89 -5.00
CA SER A 65 -5.28 8.94 -3.91
C SER A 65 -4.95 9.60 -2.57
N ASN A 66 -3.90 10.43 -2.55
CA ASN A 66 -3.49 11.14 -1.34
C ASN A 66 -4.59 12.11 -0.84
N ILE A 67 -5.22 12.86 -1.75
CA ILE A 67 -6.27 13.84 -1.38
C ILE A 67 -7.50 13.14 -0.80
N LYS A 68 -7.80 11.91 -1.24
CA LYS A 68 -9.01 11.18 -0.84
C LYS A 68 -8.79 10.17 0.28
N GLU A 69 -7.56 9.94 0.70
CA GLU A 69 -7.21 8.96 1.73
C GLU A 69 -7.91 9.27 3.07
N ASP A 70 -7.82 10.51 3.55
CA ASP A 70 -8.45 10.92 4.82
C ASP A 70 -9.99 10.79 4.77
N GLU A 71 -10.62 11.21 3.66
CA GLU A 71 -12.06 11.05 3.47
C GLU A 71 -12.48 9.57 3.48
N ALA A 72 -11.67 8.70 2.87
CA ALA A 72 -11.91 7.27 2.84
C ALA A 72 -11.74 6.62 4.22
N LEU A 73 -10.72 7.04 4.97
CA LEU A 73 -10.44 6.59 6.32
C LEU A 73 -11.58 6.91 7.28
N GLU A 74 -12.07 8.15 7.27
CA GLU A 74 -13.19 8.56 8.13
C GLU A 74 -14.47 7.81 7.78
N ARG A 75 -14.76 7.59 6.49
CA ARG A 75 -15.87 6.72 6.08
C ARG A 75 -15.70 5.28 6.55
N TYR A 76 -14.49 4.73 6.49
CA TYR A 76 -14.22 3.38 6.99
C TYR A 76 -14.50 3.25 8.49
N LYS A 77 -14.01 4.21 9.29
CA LYS A 77 -14.29 4.26 10.74
C LYS A 77 -15.80 4.32 11.00
N LEU A 78 -16.52 5.18 10.29
CA LEU A 78 -17.97 5.34 10.44
C LEU A 78 -18.76 4.07 10.08
N ILE A 79 -18.40 3.40 8.99
CA ILE A 79 -19.11 2.20 8.51
C ILE A 79 -18.81 0.99 9.40
N THR A 80 -17.56 0.82 9.83
CA THR A 80 -17.12 -0.40 10.52
C THR A 80 -17.18 -0.30 12.04
N GLY A 81 -17.10 0.92 12.58
CA GLY A 81 -16.92 1.17 14.01
C GLY A 81 -15.55 0.72 14.53
N ASN A 82 -14.57 0.48 13.65
CA ASN A 82 -13.24 0.02 14.03
C ASN A 82 -12.37 1.18 14.52
N THR A 83 -11.62 0.94 15.61
CA THR A 83 -10.53 1.83 16.03
C THR A 83 -9.30 1.58 15.18
N ILE A 84 -8.66 2.67 14.74
CA ILE A 84 -7.46 2.62 13.89
C ILE A 84 -6.29 3.26 14.60
N GLU A 85 -5.18 2.52 14.65
CA GLU A 85 -3.88 3.00 15.10
C GLU A 85 -3.02 3.35 13.88
N PHE A 86 -2.18 4.38 13.98
CA PHE A 86 -1.33 4.82 12.87
C PHE A 86 0.13 4.49 13.21
N PRO A 87 0.66 3.35 12.76
CA PRO A 87 2.06 3.04 12.98
C PRO A 87 2.94 3.96 12.14
N GLU A 88 4.14 4.23 12.65
CA GLU A 88 5.19 4.87 11.87
C GLU A 88 5.71 3.94 10.76
N PHE A 89 6.67 4.42 9.98
CA PHE A 89 7.38 3.61 9.00
C PHE A 89 8.04 2.40 9.67
N GLN A 90 7.72 1.21 9.18
CA GLN A 90 8.19 -0.06 9.70
C GLN A 90 9.26 -0.63 8.77
N VAL A 91 10.45 -0.83 9.31
CA VAL A 91 11.52 -1.61 8.68
C VAL A 91 11.45 -3.03 9.24
N TYR A 92 11.46 -4.03 8.37
CA TYR A 92 11.55 -5.43 8.77
C TYR A 92 12.96 -5.73 9.29
N GLY A 93 13.08 -6.68 10.22
CA GLY A 93 14.40 -7.12 10.66
C GLY A 93 15.21 -6.07 11.42
N LYS A 94 14.60 -5.10 12.12
CA LYS A 94 15.32 -4.08 12.92
C LYS A 94 16.40 -4.64 13.86
N MET A 95 16.24 -5.90 14.29
CA MET A 95 17.20 -6.60 15.16
C MET A 95 18.37 -7.25 14.40
N ASN A 96 18.22 -7.46 13.08
CA ASN A 96 19.19 -8.05 12.17
C ASN A 96 19.43 -7.09 10.98
N PRO A 97 20.52 -6.31 10.99
CA PRO A 97 20.80 -5.35 9.92
C PRO A 97 20.81 -5.96 8.50
N GLU A 98 21.19 -7.24 8.37
CA GLU A 98 21.18 -7.97 7.09
C GLU A 98 19.76 -8.15 6.50
N ASP A 99 18.73 -8.18 7.36
CA ASP A 99 17.32 -8.30 6.97
C ASP A 99 16.62 -6.94 6.81
N SER A 100 17.33 -5.84 7.11
CA SER A 100 16.79 -4.47 7.13
C SER A 100 16.68 -3.83 5.74
N TRP A 101 16.39 -4.63 4.72
CA TRP A 101 16.22 -4.17 3.34
C TRP A 101 14.74 -4.04 2.93
N LEU A 102 13.79 -4.54 3.73
CA LEU A 102 12.35 -4.51 3.44
C LEU A 102 11.62 -3.56 4.40
N ALA A 103 10.72 -2.72 3.88
CA ALA A 103 9.96 -1.78 4.70
C ALA A 103 8.52 -1.50 4.21
N ALA A 104 7.67 -1.00 5.10
CA ALA A 104 6.28 -0.64 4.84
C ALA A 104 5.80 0.50 5.76
N SER A 105 4.69 1.14 5.40
CA SER A 105 4.08 2.26 6.15
C SER A 105 2.55 2.17 6.08
N PRO A 106 1.93 1.12 6.64
CA PRO A 106 0.51 0.86 6.41
C PRO A 106 -0.37 2.06 6.76
N ASP A 107 -1.51 2.19 6.08
CA ASP A 107 -2.42 3.33 6.25
C ASP A 107 -3.06 3.33 7.66
N GLY A 108 -3.15 2.15 8.28
CA GLY A 108 -3.44 2.00 9.71
C GLY A 108 -3.37 0.55 10.18
N LEU A 109 -3.58 0.35 11.47
CA LEU A 109 -3.76 -0.95 12.11
C LEU A 109 -5.16 -1.01 12.72
N VAL A 110 -5.88 -2.08 12.42
CA VAL A 110 -7.22 -2.33 12.94
C VAL A 110 -7.09 -3.11 14.24
N ASN A 111 -7.39 -2.45 15.35
CA ASN A 111 -7.38 -3.06 16.68
C ASN A 111 -8.81 -3.52 17.04
N ARG A 112 -9.24 -4.66 16.49
CA ARG A 112 -10.52 -5.27 16.84
C ARG A 112 -10.44 -6.79 16.82
N PHE A 113 -11.02 -7.42 17.83
CA PHE A 113 -11.31 -8.85 17.85
C PHE A 113 -12.47 -9.15 16.91
N VAL A 114 -12.23 -9.95 15.88
CA VAL A 114 -13.25 -10.39 14.93
C VAL A 114 -13.25 -11.92 14.92
N TYR A 115 -14.36 -12.53 15.35
CA TYR A 115 -14.63 -13.98 15.29
C TYR A 115 -13.49 -14.90 15.82
N GLY A 116 -12.91 -14.57 16.98
CA GLY A 116 -11.88 -15.41 17.59
C GLY A 116 -10.50 -15.35 16.92
N LEU A 117 -10.31 -14.49 15.92
CA LEU A 117 -8.98 -14.17 15.39
C LEU A 117 -8.28 -13.17 16.33
N PRO A 118 -6.96 -13.31 16.52
CA PRO A 118 -6.20 -12.34 17.30
C PRO A 118 -6.38 -10.92 16.70
N PRO A 119 -6.47 -9.90 17.55
CA PRO A 119 -6.56 -8.51 17.10
C PRO A 119 -5.30 -8.16 16.29
N GLY A 120 -5.45 -7.34 15.24
CA GLY A 120 -4.29 -6.86 14.46
C GLY A 120 -4.44 -7.01 12.95
N GLY A 121 -5.40 -6.32 12.35
CA GLY A 121 -5.46 -6.18 10.89
C GLY A 121 -4.56 -5.03 10.41
N VAL A 122 -4.03 -5.15 9.20
CA VAL A 122 -3.38 -4.02 8.50
C VAL A 122 -4.43 -3.37 7.58
N LEU A 123 -4.58 -2.06 7.68
CA LEU A 123 -5.47 -1.27 6.82
C LEU A 123 -4.68 -0.74 5.62
N GLU A 124 -5.25 -0.95 4.44
CA GLU A 124 -4.78 -0.38 3.17
C GLU A 124 -5.96 0.33 2.49
N ILE A 125 -5.80 1.61 2.22
CA ILE A 125 -6.76 2.49 1.57
C ILE A 125 -6.35 2.68 0.11
N LYS A 126 -7.33 2.52 -0.78
CA LYS A 126 -7.17 2.77 -2.20
C LYS A 126 -8.30 3.66 -2.70
N CYS A 127 -7.90 4.77 -3.29
CA CYS A 127 -8.80 5.75 -3.89
C CYS A 127 -8.57 5.72 -5.40
N PRO A 128 -9.31 4.89 -6.16
CA PRO A 128 -9.07 4.68 -7.58
C PRO A 128 -9.27 5.98 -8.37
N TYR A 129 -8.37 6.20 -9.33
CA TYR A 129 -8.46 7.27 -10.31
C TYR A 129 -8.88 6.67 -11.65
N ILE A 130 -10.00 7.14 -12.20
CA ILE A 130 -10.56 6.68 -13.48
C ILE A 130 -10.64 7.88 -14.42
N ASP A 131 -9.50 8.46 -14.78
CA ASP A 131 -9.37 9.56 -15.77
C ASP A 131 -10.44 10.67 -15.64
N GLY A 132 -10.71 11.12 -14.42
CA GLY A 132 -11.71 12.17 -14.14
C GLY A 132 -13.13 11.67 -13.82
N LYS A 133 -13.43 10.39 -14.02
CA LYS A 133 -14.75 9.76 -13.77
C LYS A 133 -14.84 9.07 -12.41
N MET A 134 -14.39 9.73 -11.35
CA MET A 134 -14.28 9.11 -10.03
C MET A 134 -15.65 8.81 -9.39
N SER A 135 -16.73 9.48 -9.84
CA SER A 135 -18.11 9.17 -9.44
C SER A 135 -18.62 7.83 -9.98
N GLU A 136 -17.98 7.29 -11.01
CA GLU A 136 -18.31 6.00 -11.62
C GLU A 136 -17.50 4.84 -11.01
N ALA A 137 -16.57 5.15 -10.10
CA ALA A 137 -15.74 4.15 -9.43
C ALA A 137 -16.54 3.42 -8.35
N PHE A 138 -16.99 2.20 -8.66
CA PHE A 138 -17.64 1.32 -7.70
C PHE A 138 -16.68 0.25 -7.17
N PRO A 139 -16.83 -0.16 -5.90
CA PRO A 139 -16.10 -1.31 -5.37
C PRO A 139 -16.42 -2.56 -6.20
N TRP A 140 -15.42 -3.42 -6.38
CA TRP A 140 -15.64 -4.71 -7.02
C TRP A 140 -16.61 -5.53 -6.17
N LYS A 141 -17.75 -5.93 -6.76
CA LYS A 141 -18.70 -6.85 -6.09
C LYS A 141 -18.04 -8.21 -5.79
N ARG A 142 -17.05 -8.59 -6.59
CA ARG A 142 -16.19 -9.75 -6.41
C ARG A 142 -14.80 -9.39 -6.90
N ILE A 143 -13.78 -9.65 -6.09
CA ILE A 143 -12.39 -9.37 -6.44
C ILE A 143 -11.99 -10.32 -7.58
N PRO A 144 -11.47 -9.81 -8.71
CA PRO A 144 -10.98 -10.67 -9.78
C PRO A 144 -9.87 -11.60 -9.30
N LEU A 145 -9.94 -12.88 -9.68
CA LEU A 145 -9.02 -13.91 -9.18
C LEU A 145 -7.54 -13.64 -9.51
N TYR A 146 -7.25 -12.91 -10.59
CA TYR A 146 -5.87 -12.52 -10.96
C TYR A 146 -5.26 -11.48 -10.02
N ILE A 147 -6.04 -10.83 -9.15
CA ILE A 147 -5.50 -9.97 -8.09
C ILE A 147 -4.90 -10.82 -6.96
N PHE A 148 -5.34 -12.07 -6.82
CA PHE A 148 -4.84 -13.03 -5.83
C PHE A 148 -3.78 -13.99 -6.37
N SER A 149 -3.31 -13.87 -7.61
CA SER A 149 -2.39 -14.86 -8.20
C SER A 149 -0.97 -14.74 -7.62
N LEU A 150 -0.81 -15.24 -6.39
CA LEU A 150 0.20 -16.24 -6.06
C LEU A 150 -0.36 -17.58 -6.53
N GLN A 151 -0.19 -17.92 -7.81
CA GLN A 151 -0.35 -19.29 -8.27
C GLN A 151 0.97 -19.72 -8.92
N THR A 152 1.71 -20.49 -8.10
CA THR A 152 2.80 -21.45 -8.36
C THR A 152 4.00 -20.96 -9.15
#